data_AF-A0A963HJ89-F1
#
_entry.id   AF-A0A963HJ89-F1
#
_cell.length_a   1.000
_cell.length_b   1.000
_cell.length_c   1.000
_cell.angle_alpha   90.00
_cell.angle_beta   90.00
_cell.angle_gamma   90.00
#
_symmetry.space_group_name_H-M   'P 1'
#
loop_
_entity.id
_entity.type
_entity.pdbx_description
1 polymer ?
#
loop_
_entity_poly.entity_id
_entity_poly.type
_entity_poly.pdbx_seq_one_letter_code
_entity_poly.pdbx_strand_id
1 'polypeptide(L)'
;MAAYRCVRRAIALSLMSTATMGQAATEWVGRFSVGAAGLPEPWRVQQLDERIAPTQYALKTCDGVVAVEAVAERSMALLGRPLDIDLEATPHLCWLWRVDAPLATADMRTKAGDD
;
A
#
# COMPACT_ATOMS: atom_id res chain seq x y z
N MET A 1 74.13 -0.77 -16.33
CA MET A 1 73.67 -1.65 -17.42
C MET A 1 72.76 -2.71 -16.77
N ALA A 2 71.46 -2.70 -17.13
CA ALA A 2 70.43 -3.76 -17.03
C ALA A 2 70.42 -4.75 -15.83
N ALA A 3 69.31 -5.23 -15.27
CA ALA A 3 67.87 -5.01 -15.45
C ALA A 3 67.14 -5.87 -14.39
N TYR A 4 66.19 -5.25 -13.70
CA TYR A 4 64.87 -5.74 -13.24
C TYR A 4 64.64 -7.22 -12.80
N ARG A 5 64.37 -7.36 -11.49
CA ARG A 5 63.28 -8.09 -10.79
C ARG A 5 62.43 -9.13 -11.58
N CYS A 6 62.09 -10.24 -10.91
CA CYS A 6 60.76 -10.84 -11.06
C CYS A 6 60.22 -11.34 -9.71
N VAL A 7 59.59 -10.43 -8.96
CA VAL A 7 58.67 -10.81 -7.87
C VAL A 7 57.37 -11.22 -8.55
N ARG A 8 57.01 -12.50 -8.49
CA ARG A 8 55.70 -13.01 -8.91
C ARG A 8 54.64 -12.42 -7.97
N ARG A 9 54.01 -11.32 -8.37
CA ARG A 9 52.78 -10.81 -7.74
C ARG A 9 51.61 -11.64 -8.26
N ALA A 10 51.05 -12.50 -7.41
CA ALA A 10 49.73 -13.05 -7.65
C ALA A 10 48.71 -11.91 -7.49
N ILE A 11 48.15 -11.43 -8.59
CA ILE A 11 47.02 -10.49 -8.56
C ILE A 11 45.77 -11.36 -8.63
N ALA A 12 45.16 -11.63 -7.47
CA ALA A 12 43.82 -12.17 -7.41
C ALA A 12 42.84 -11.04 -7.73
N LEU A 13 42.30 -11.05 -8.95
CA LEU A 13 41.30 -10.10 -9.41
C LEU A 13 39.93 -10.56 -8.88
N SER A 14 39.54 -10.09 -7.69
CA SER A 14 38.20 -10.32 -7.17
C SER A 14 37.18 -9.54 -8.00
N LEU A 15 36.42 -10.22 -8.85
CA LEU A 15 35.23 -9.68 -9.50
C LEU A 15 34.18 -9.41 -8.41
N MET A 16 33.99 -8.14 -8.04
CA MET A 16 32.82 -7.74 -7.27
C MET A 16 31.63 -7.66 -8.23
N SER A 17 30.86 -8.74 -8.32
CA SER A 17 29.55 -8.73 -8.98
C SER A 17 28.60 -7.85 -8.17
N THR A 18 28.46 -6.58 -8.55
CA THR A 18 27.36 -5.73 -8.06
C THR A 18 26.08 -6.20 -8.74
N ALA A 19 25.26 -6.98 -8.04
CA ALA A 19 23.90 -7.25 -8.47
C ALA A 19 23.11 -5.94 -8.38
N THR A 20 22.73 -5.37 -9.53
CA THR A 20 21.75 -4.29 -9.59
C THR A 20 20.39 -4.88 -9.28
N MET A 21 19.93 -4.73 -8.03
CA MET A 21 18.52 -4.93 -7.72
C MET A 21 17.71 -3.84 -8.43
N GLY A 22 16.82 -4.22 -9.33
CA GLY A 22 15.88 -3.29 -9.94
C GLY A 22 15.00 -2.69 -8.85
N GLN A 23 14.97 -1.36 -8.75
CA GLN A 23 14.07 -0.68 -7.84
C GLN A 23 12.70 -0.60 -8.50
N ALA A 24 11.71 -1.28 -7.91
CA ALA A 24 10.33 -1.16 -8.37
C ALA A 24 9.89 0.31 -8.31
N ALA A 25 9.13 0.76 -9.31
CA ALA A 25 8.51 2.07 -9.24
C ALA A 25 7.56 2.12 -8.03
N THR A 26 7.36 3.31 -7.46
CA THR A 26 6.47 3.49 -6.31
C THR A 26 5.40 4.51 -6.67
N GLU A 27 4.17 4.04 -6.71
CA GLU A 27 2.99 4.86 -6.93
C GLU A 27 2.18 4.96 -5.64
N TRP A 28 1.86 6.19 -5.22
CA TRP A 28 1.08 6.42 -4.01
C TRP A 28 -0.43 6.38 -4.30
N VAL A 29 -1.11 5.39 -3.71
CA VAL A 29 -2.56 5.24 -3.88
C VAL A 29 -3.35 6.18 -2.97
N GLY A 30 -3.02 6.22 -1.68
CA GLY A 30 -3.81 6.89 -0.64
C GLY A 30 -3.00 7.84 0.23
N ARG A 31 -2.06 8.60 -0.36
CA ARG A 31 -1.30 9.61 0.39
C ARG A 31 -2.09 10.90 0.48
N PHE A 32 -2.84 11.07 1.56
CA PHE A 32 -3.70 12.23 1.80
C PHE A 32 -2.95 13.37 2.47
N SER A 33 -3.29 14.61 2.11
CA SER A 33 -2.73 15.82 2.72
C SER A 33 -3.39 16.11 4.07
N VAL A 34 -2.61 16.60 5.02
CA VAL A 34 -3.14 17.11 6.30
C VAL A 34 -4.05 18.30 6.02
N GLY A 35 -5.23 18.32 6.66
CA GLY A 35 -6.19 19.42 6.53
C GLY A 35 -6.98 19.44 5.22
N ALA A 36 -6.92 18.38 4.41
CA ALA A 36 -7.82 18.24 3.26
C ALA A 36 -9.28 18.20 3.73
N ALA A 37 -10.14 18.98 3.06
CA ALA A 37 -11.56 18.99 3.34
C ALA A 37 -12.25 17.82 2.64
N GLY A 38 -12.83 16.91 3.43
CA GLY A 38 -13.53 15.73 2.91
C GLY A 38 -12.61 14.74 2.19
N LEU A 39 -13.21 13.82 1.43
CA LEU A 39 -12.49 12.90 0.57
C LEU A 39 -12.03 13.64 -0.70
N PRO A 40 -10.75 13.56 -1.09
CA PRO A 40 -10.26 14.27 -2.26
C PRO A 40 -10.74 13.59 -3.54
N GLU A 41 -10.87 14.39 -4.59
CA GLU A 41 -11.02 13.88 -5.96
C GLU A 41 -9.84 12.95 -6.35
N PRO A 42 -10.05 11.86 -7.10
CA PRO A 42 -11.31 11.34 -7.65
C PRO A 42 -11.96 10.23 -6.81
N TRP A 43 -11.77 10.22 -5.48
CA TRP A 43 -12.36 9.21 -4.62
C TRP A 43 -13.89 9.35 -4.53
N ARG A 44 -14.60 8.22 -4.56
CA ARG A 44 -16.06 8.15 -4.53
C ARG A 44 -16.54 7.02 -3.64
N VAL A 45 -17.59 7.32 -2.88
CA VAL A 45 -18.37 6.29 -2.20
C VAL A 45 -19.28 5.64 -3.24
N GLN A 46 -19.14 4.34 -3.43
CA GLN A 46 -19.97 3.52 -4.28
C GLN A 46 -20.90 2.69 -3.39
N GLN A 47 -22.18 3.06 -3.37
CA GLN A 47 -23.21 2.27 -2.72
C GLN A 47 -23.47 1.00 -3.55
N LEU A 48 -23.50 -0.15 -2.88
CA LEU A 48 -23.68 -1.45 -3.51
C LEU A 48 -25.16 -1.88 -3.55
N ASP A 49 -25.93 -1.49 -2.54
CA ASP A 49 -27.37 -1.70 -2.46
C ASP A 49 -28.03 -0.41 -1.94
N GLU A 50 -28.92 0.18 -2.74
CA GLU A 50 -29.61 1.43 -2.41
C GLU A 50 -30.51 1.32 -1.16
N ARG A 51 -30.91 0.10 -0.79
CA ARG A 51 -31.75 -0.18 0.38
C ARG A 51 -30.97 -0.19 1.70
N ILE A 52 -29.65 -0.33 1.62
CA ILE A 52 -28.75 -0.37 2.79
C ILE A 52 -28.05 0.98 2.87
N ALA A 53 -28.02 1.59 4.07
CA ALA A 53 -27.31 2.86 4.24
C ALA A 53 -25.83 2.73 3.81
N PRO A 54 -25.20 3.75 3.20
CA PRO A 54 -23.80 3.67 2.83
C PRO A 54 -22.88 3.77 4.04
N THR A 55 -21.74 3.07 4.00
CA THR A 55 -20.63 3.26 4.96
C THR A 55 -20.14 4.70 4.93
N GLN A 56 -19.93 5.30 6.10
CA GLN A 56 -19.46 6.68 6.19
C GLN A 56 -17.94 6.70 6.14
N TYR A 57 -17.39 7.58 5.30
CA TYR A 57 -15.95 7.71 5.08
C TYR A 57 -15.50 9.14 5.35
N ALA A 58 -14.38 9.29 6.06
CA ALA A 58 -13.76 10.57 6.34
C ALA A 58 -12.24 10.45 6.38
N LEU A 59 -11.52 11.57 6.21
CA LEU A 59 -10.09 11.62 6.51
C LEU A 59 -9.88 11.85 8.00
N LYS A 60 -8.97 11.09 8.61
CA LYS A 60 -8.61 11.18 10.03
C LYS A 60 -7.13 10.99 10.21
N THR A 61 -6.53 11.74 11.14
CA THR A 61 -5.15 11.48 11.58
C THR A 61 -5.15 10.37 12.62
N CYS A 62 -4.51 9.26 12.29
CA CYS A 62 -4.34 8.07 13.13
C CYS A 62 -2.84 7.83 13.32
N ASP A 63 -2.34 7.95 14.55
CA ASP A 63 -0.93 7.69 14.88
C ASP A 63 0.07 8.47 13.99
N GLY A 64 -0.29 9.71 13.63
CA GLY A 64 0.51 10.58 12.76
C GLY A 64 0.32 10.35 11.25
N VAL A 65 -0.53 9.40 10.85
CA VAL A 65 -0.87 9.12 9.44
C VAL A 65 -2.25 9.68 9.11
N VAL A 66 -2.37 10.46 8.03
CA VAL A 66 -3.68 10.84 7.49
C VAL A 66 -4.25 9.65 6.73
N ALA A 67 -5.23 8.97 7.33
CA ALA A 67 -5.86 7.77 6.82
C ALA A 67 -7.34 8.03 6.46
N VAL A 68 -7.94 7.08 5.76
CA VAL A 68 -9.40 7.00 5.63
C VAL A 68 -9.95 6.27 6.84
N GLU A 69 -10.88 6.89 7.56
CA GLU A 69 -11.74 6.24 8.53
C GLU A 69 -13.00 5.74 7.82
N ALA A 70 -13.41 4.50 8.16
CA ALA A 70 -14.65 3.90 7.69
C ALA A 70 -15.51 3.54 8.91
N VAL A 71 -16.71 4.12 9.00
CA VAL A 71 -17.69 3.83 10.05
C VAL A 71 -18.84 3.05 9.43
N ALA A 72 -18.88 1.75 9.75
CA ALA A 72 -19.86 0.80 9.23
C ALA A 72 -20.88 0.40 10.32
N GLU A 73 -22.05 1.04 10.32
CA GLU A 73 -23.14 0.76 11.24
C GLU A 73 -24.37 0.28 10.46
N ARG A 74 -24.57 -1.05 10.38
CA ARG A 74 -25.62 -1.66 9.54
C ARG A 74 -25.65 -1.04 8.12
N SER A 75 -24.46 -0.78 7.59
CA SER A 75 -24.24 -0.02 6.36
C SER A 75 -23.27 -0.74 5.44
N MET A 76 -23.33 -0.42 4.15
CA MET A 76 -22.53 -1.04 3.11
C MET A 76 -22.25 -0.05 1.97
N ALA A 77 -20.97 0.27 1.77
CA ALA A 77 -20.49 0.95 0.58
C ALA A 77 -18.99 0.72 0.39
N LEU A 78 -18.53 0.78 -0.86
CA LEU A 78 -17.10 0.84 -1.19
C LEU A 78 -16.64 2.30 -1.21
N LEU A 79 -15.37 2.53 -0.91
CA LEU A 79 -14.67 3.78 -1.27
C LEU A 79 -13.60 3.44 -2.30
N GLY A 80 -13.68 4.05 -3.48
CA GLY A 80 -12.77 3.75 -4.58
C GLY A 80 -12.45 4.96 -5.43
N ARG A 81 -11.40 4.84 -6.23
CA ARG A 81 -11.06 5.77 -7.31
C ARG A 81 -10.57 5.00 -8.53
N PRO A 82 -10.75 5.52 -9.75
CA PRO A 82 -10.04 4.98 -10.91
C PRO A 82 -8.53 5.15 -10.69
N LEU A 83 -7.77 4.13 -11.09
CA LEU A 83 -6.33 4.10 -10.95
C LEU A 83 -5.76 3.29 -12.12
N ASP A 84 -4.85 3.90 -12.88
CA ASP A 84 -4.13 3.27 -13.98
C ASP A 84 -2.67 3.05 -13.54
N ILE A 85 -2.25 1.79 -13.46
CA ILE A 85 -0.98 1.38 -12.86
C ILE A 85 -0.38 0.25 -13.69
N ASP A 86 0.89 0.40 -14.05
CA ASP A 86 1.70 -0.66 -14.65
C ASP A 86 2.09 -1.69 -13.58
N LEU A 87 1.47 -2.86 -13.63
CA LEU A 87 1.72 -3.94 -12.67
C LEU A 87 3.06 -4.67 -12.90
N GLU A 88 3.66 -4.57 -14.09
CA GLU A 88 5.01 -5.10 -14.32
C GLU A 88 6.04 -4.21 -13.61
N ALA A 89 5.84 -2.90 -13.64
CA ALA A 89 6.71 -1.93 -12.97
C ALA A 89 6.44 -1.81 -11.44
N THR A 90 5.21 -2.09 -11.00
CA THR A 90 4.76 -1.97 -9.60
C THR A 90 4.08 -3.25 -9.07
N PRO A 91 4.80 -4.39 -8.98
CA PRO A 91 4.19 -5.69 -8.72
C PRO A 91 3.70 -5.91 -7.28
N HIS A 92 3.85 -4.92 -6.39
CA HIS A 92 3.54 -5.06 -4.98
C HIS A 92 2.64 -3.92 -4.49
N LEU A 93 1.51 -4.28 -3.89
CA LEU A 93 0.65 -3.35 -3.16
C LEU A 93 1.03 -3.35 -1.68
N CYS A 94 1.66 -2.27 -1.23
CA CYS A 94 1.91 -2.02 0.19
C CYS A 94 0.73 -1.27 0.80
N TRP A 95 0.08 -1.85 1.81
CA TRP A 95 -1.07 -1.23 2.48
C TRP A 95 -0.98 -1.45 4.01
N LEU A 96 -1.70 -0.60 4.74
CA LEU A 96 -1.86 -0.71 6.19
C LEU A 96 -3.33 -0.47 6.52
N TRP A 97 -3.90 -1.33 7.35
CA TRP A 97 -5.21 -1.10 7.96
C TRP A 97 -5.12 -1.24 9.48
N ARG A 98 -6.04 -0.57 10.16
CA ARG A 98 -6.26 -0.70 11.60
C ARG A 98 -7.74 -0.99 11.81
N VAL A 99 -8.04 -1.92 12.71
CA VAL A 99 -9.41 -2.25 13.11
C VAL A 99 -9.60 -1.73 14.52
N ASP A 100 -10.45 -0.71 14.67
CA ASP A 100 -10.74 -0.10 15.97
C ASP A 100 -11.79 -0.92 16.75
N ALA A 101 -12.73 -1.58 16.06
CA ALA A 101 -13.72 -2.47 16.66
C ALA A 101 -14.06 -3.64 15.72
N PRO A 102 -14.01 -4.91 16.18
CA PRO A 102 -14.50 -6.04 15.42
C PRO A 102 -16.03 -6.10 15.46
N LEU A 103 -16.64 -6.81 14.51
CA LEU A 103 -18.08 -7.09 14.54
C LEU A 103 -18.38 -8.03 15.71
N ALA A 104 -19.11 -7.53 16.72
CA ALA A 104 -19.33 -8.22 17.99
C ALA A 104 -20.01 -9.60 17.85
N THR A 105 -20.79 -9.80 16.79
CA THR A 105 -21.55 -11.03 16.53
C THR A 105 -20.91 -11.93 15.48
N ALA A 106 -19.71 -11.59 15.00
CA ALA A 106 -19.04 -12.39 13.97
C ALA A 106 -18.52 -13.71 14.55
N ASP A 107 -18.84 -14.82 13.90
CA ASP A 107 -18.26 -16.13 14.20
C ASP A 107 -17.23 -16.50 13.14
N MET A 108 -15.96 -16.21 13.44
CA MET A 108 -14.80 -16.46 12.55
C MET A 108 -14.51 -17.94 12.30
N ARG A 109 -15.27 -18.86 12.90
CA ARG A 109 -15.22 -20.30 12.57
C ARG A 109 -16.05 -20.65 11.35
N THR A 110 -16.86 -19.71 10.86
CA THR A 110 -17.75 -19.86 9.71
C THR A 110 -17.55 -18.70 8.74
N LYS A 111 -18.04 -18.86 7.50
CA LYS A 111 -18.05 -17.79 6.48
C LYS A 111 -19.37 -17.02 6.44
N ALA A 112 -20.21 -17.19 7.47
CA ALA A 112 -21.56 -16.62 7.46
C ALA A 112 -21.48 -15.09 7.57
N GLY A 113 -22.00 -14.39 6.57
CA GLY A 113 -21.95 -12.93 6.50
C GLY A 113 -20.66 -12.35 5.91
N ASP A 114 -19.79 -13.18 5.31
CA ASP A 114 -18.63 -12.72 4.54
C ASP A 114 -19.03 -12.19 3.13
N ASP A 115 -20.24 -12.54 2.66
CA ASP A 115 -20.79 -12.18 1.34
C ASP A 115 -21.79 -11.00 1.42
#